data_AF-A0A962ET44-F1
#
_entry.id   AF-A0A962ET44-F1
#
_cell.length_a   1.000
_cell.length_b   1.000
_cell.length_c   1.000
_cell.angle_alpha   90.00
_cell.angle_beta   90.00
_cell.angle_gamma   90.00
#
_symmetry.space_group_name_H-M   'P 1'
#
loop_
_entity.id
_entity.type
_entity.pdbx_description
1 polymer ?
#
loop_
_entity_poly.entity_id
_entity_poly.type
_entity_poly.pdbx_seq_one_letter_code
_entity_poly.pdbx_strand_id
1 'polypeptide(L)'
;KVDFTFVGLPNIAYTDASLDKKVANITIRFDAEVVSATRDADGNLVEGDAEKVVNIADEWTFSKNPKSRDPNWKLVGTNQIS
;
A
#
# COMPACT_ATOMS: atom_id res chain seq x y z
N LYS A 1 11.71 4.29 -17.68
CA LYS A 1 10.27 4.57 -17.46
C LYS A 1 9.67 3.41 -16.68
N VAL A 2 8.87 3.66 -15.64
CA VAL A 2 8.10 2.61 -14.96
C VAL A 2 6.65 2.73 -15.41
N ASP A 3 6.13 1.66 -15.98
CA ASP A 3 4.70 1.49 -16.24
C ASP A 3 4.13 0.64 -15.09
N PHE A 4 3.14 1.18 -14.39
CA PHE A 4 2.49 0.51 -13.26
C PHE A 4 0.98 0.64 -13.43
N THR A 5 0.30 -0.49 -13.40
CA THR A 5 -1.15 -0.58 -13.46
C THR A 5 -1.64 -1.34 -12.24
N PHE A 6 -2.48 -0.69 -11.46
CA PHE A 6 -3.23 -1.34 -10.39
C PHE A 6 -4.37 -2.15 -11.02
N VAL A 7 -4.49 -3.42 -10.65
CA VAL A 7 -5.55 -4.33 -11.10
C VAL A 7 -6.66 -4.44 -10.06
N GLY A 8 -6.31 -4.72 -8.81
CA GLY A 8 -7.30 -4.96 -7.76
C GLY A 8 -6.72 -5.08 -6.35
N LEU A 9 -7.60 -5.07 -5.35
CA LEU A 9 -7.31 -5.37 -3.94
C LEU A 9 -8.10 -6.61 -3.54
N PRO A 10 -7.62 -7.82 -3.86
CA PRO A 10 -8.31 -9.06 -3.52
C PRO A 10 -8.53 -9.24 -2.01
N ASN A 11 -7.68 -8.65 -1.17
CA ASN A 11 -7.87 -8.68 0.28
C ASN A 11 -7.42 -7.38 0.96
N ILE A 12 -8.22 -6.95 1.93
CA ILE A 12 -7.92 -5.82 2.82
C ILE A 12 -8.27 -6.27 4.23
N ALA A 13 -7.32 -6.21 5.15
CA ALA A 13 -7.50 -6.69 6.51
C ALA A 13 -6.91 -5.72 7.54
N TYR A 14 -7.63 -5.49 8.64
CA TYR A 14 -7.04 -4.88 9.82
C TYR A 14 -6.09 -5.89 10.47
N THR A 15 -4.82 -5.52 10.66
CA THR A 15 -3.81 -6.42 11.27
C THR A 15 -3.41 -5.99 12.67
N ASP A 16 -3.57 -4.71 13.01
CA ASP A 16 -3.37 -4.22 14.37
C ASP A 16 -4.23 -2.98 14.67
N ALA A 17 -4.54 -2.77 15.95
CA ALA A 17 -5.20 -1.58 16.45
C ALA A 17 -4.71 -1.26 17.87
N SER A 18 -4.24 -0.04 18.07
CA SER A 18 -3.78 0.44 19.37
C SER A 18 -4.27 1.86 19.67
N LEU A 19 -4.34 2.19 20.96
CA LEU A 19 -4.66 3.53 21.43
C LEU A 19 -3.58 3.98 22.43
N ASP A 20 -2.72 4.89 22.02
CA ASP A 20 -1.78 5.56 22.92
C ASP A 20 -2.36 6.90 23.36
N LYS A 21 -2.78 6.97 24.62
CA LYS A 21 -3.47 8.12 25.24
C LYS A 21 -4.71 8.55 24.47
N LYS A 22 -4.54 9.46 23.51
CA LYS A 22 -5.62 10.05 22.68
C LYS A 22 -5.41 9.78 21.20
N VAL A 23 -4.38 9.03 20.82
CA VAL A 23 -4.01 8.76 19.44
C VAL A 23 -4.28 7.29 19.14
N ALA A 24 -5.26 7.03 18.28
CA ALA A 24 -5.52 5.71 17.75
C ALA A 24 -4.60 5.45 16.56
N ASN A 25 -3.98 4.28 16.54
CA ASN A 25 -3.24 3.77 15.39
C ASN A 25 -3.91 2.49 14.90
N ILE A 26 -4.17 2.40 13.60
CA ILE A 26 -4.79 1.25 12.96
C ILE A 26 -3.86 0.80 11.84
N THR A 27 -3.42 -0.45 11.88
CA THR A 27 -2.61 -1.05 10.81
C THR A 27 -3.51 -1.88 9.91
N ILE A 28 -3.42 -1.63 8.61
CA ILE A 28 -4.19 -2.30 7.58
C ILE A 28 -3.22 -2.94 6.60
N ARG A 29 -3.42 -4.23 6.34
CA ARG A 29 -2.78 -4.97 5.26
C ARG A 29 -3.60 -4.83 3.98
N PHE A 30 -2.91 -4.52 2.90
CA PHE A 30 -3.41 -4.48 1.54
C PHE A 30 -2.70 -5.56 0.73
N ASP A 31 -3.42 -6.59 0.31
CA ASP A 31 -2.93 -7.51 -0.71
C ASP A 31 -3.49 -7.02 -2.05
N ALA A 32 -2.58 -6.60 -2.95
CA ALA A 32 -2.92 -5.95 -4.21
C ALA A 32 -2.41 -6.75 -5.41
N GLU A 33 -3.16 -6.70 -6.50
CA GLU A 33 -2.78 -7.21 -7.81
C GLU A 33 -2.33 -6.04 -8.67
N VAL A 34 -1.12 -6.14 -9.24
CA VAL A 34 -0.51 -5.10 -10.06
C VAL A 34 0.14 -5.69 -11.29
N VAL A 35 0.22 -4.90 -12.36
CA VAL A 35 1.07 -5.17 -13.53
C VAL A 35 2.13 -4.08 -13.56
N SER A 36 3.41 -4.46 -13.64
CA SER A 36 4.50 -3.49 -13.63
C SER A 36 5.60 -3.88 -14.61
N ALA A 37 6.11 -2.89 -15.32
CA ALA A 37 7.21 -3.03 -16.26
C ALA A 37 8.11 -1.80 -16.22
N THR A 38 9.40 -2.01 -16.00
CA THR A 38 10.42 -0.98 -16.09
C THR A 38 11.11 -1.09 -17.44
N ARG A 39 11.22 0.02 -18.14
CA ARG A 39 11.93 0.14 -19.42
C ARG A 39 13.10 1.11 -19.33
N ASP A 40 14.18 0.85 -20.05
CA ASP A 40 15.30 1.78 -20.20
C ASP A 40 14.93 2.99 -21.09
N ALA A 41 15.92 3.81 -21.43
CA ALA A 41 15.72 5.00 -22.29
C ALA A 41 15.40 4.64 -23.75
N ASP A 42 15.85 3.47 -24.21
CA ASP A 42 15.64 2.96 -25.56
C ASP A 42 14.32 2.16 -25.69
N GLY A 43 13.60 1.97 -24.58
CA GLY A 43 12.31 1.29 -24.51
C GLY A 43 12.41 -0.22 -24.24
N ASN A 44 13.62 -0.75 -24.03
CA ASN A 44 13.82 -2.16 -23.71
C ASN A 44 13.34 -2.45 -22.30
N LEU A 45 12.69 -3.60 -22.12
CA LEU A 45 12.26 -4.08 -20.80
C LEU A 45 13.51 -4.44 -19.97
N VAL A 46 13.63 -3.85 -18.78
CA VAL A 46 14.73 -4.11 -17.84
C VAL A 46 14.27 -4.81 -16.56
N GLU A 47 12.99 -4.68 -16.19
CA GLU A 47 12.43 -5.32 -15.00
C GLU A 47 10.91 -5.47 -15.14
N GLY A 48 10.34 -6.48 -14.48
CA GLY A 48 8.90 -6.74 -14.49
C GLY A 48 8.41 -7.39 -15.79
N ASP A 49 7.11 -7.31 -16.00
CA ASP A 49 6.41 -7.86 -17.16
C ASP A 49 5.11 -7.06 -17.36
N ALA A 50 4.92 -6.54 -18.57
CA ALA A 50 3.80 -5.66 -18.91
C ALA A 50 2.46 -6.40 -19.07
N GLU A 51 2.46 -7.73 -19.06
CA GLU A 51 1.26 -8.55 -19.23
C GLU A 51 0.97 -9.46 -18.03
N LYS A 52 1.94 -9.61 -17.11
CA LYS A 52 1.80 -10.48 -15.95
C LYS A 52 1.27 -9.73 -14.73
N VAL A 53 0.18 -10.25 -14.17
CA VAL A 53 -0.32 -9.84 -12.85
C VAL A 53 0.58 -10.42 -11.76
N VAL A 54 1.01 -9.56 -10.84
CA VAL A 54 1.83 -9.90 -9.67
C VAL A 54 1.08 -9.46 -8.42
N ASN A 55 1.14 -10.30 -7.38
CA ASN A 55 0.60 -9.98 -6.07
C ASN A 55 1.67 -9.28 -5.24
N ILE A 56 1.34 -8.12 -4.69
CA ILE A 56 2.13 -7.40 -3.70
C ILE A 56 1.34 -7.29 -2.40
N ALA A 57 2.05 -7.21 -1.28
CA ALA A 57 1.42 -6.99 0.02
C ALA A 57 2.13 -5.86 0.74
N ASP A 58 1.34 -4.93 1.28
CA ASP A 58 1.81 -3.80 2.07
C ASP A 58 0.99 -3.69 3.36
N GLU A 59 1.62 -3.27 4.45
CA GLU A 59 0.95 -2.89 5.70
C GLU A 59 1.15 -1.40 5.98
N TRP A 60 0.04 -0.69 6.14
CA TRP A 60 0.04 0.74 6.40
C TRP A 60 -0.60 1.04 7.74
N THR A 61 0.09 1.82 8.57
CA THR A 61 -0.42 2.28 9.87
C THR A 61 -0.94 3.70 9.75
N PHE A 62 -2.22 3.87 10.04
CA PHE A 62 -2.92 5.14 10.05
C PHE A 62 -3.14 5.63 11.46
N SER A 63 -2.96 6.92 11.69
CA SER A 63 -3.07 7.56 13.00
C SER A 63 -4.08 8.70 13.02
N LYS A 64 -4.90 8.74 14.07
CA LYS A 64 -5.87 9.82 14.30
C LYS A 64 -6.17 9.96 15.78
N ASN A 65 -6.45 11.18 16.24
CA ASN A 65 -7.18 11.37 17.50
C ASN A 65 -8.69 11.17 17.25
N PRO A 66 -9.34 10.13 17.81
CA PRO A 66 -10.75 9.84 17.53
C PRO A 66 -11.69 10.97 17.93
N LYS A 67 -11.30 11.81 18.91
CA LYS A 67 -12.07 12.98 19.36
C LYS A 67 -11.87 14.22 18.50
N SER A 68 -10.91 14.20 17.57
CA SER A 68 -10.70 15.30 16.63
C SER A 68 -11.89 15.43 15.68
N ARG A 69 -12.31 16.67 15.43
CA ARG A 69 -13.30 17.02 14.39
C ARG A 69 -12.75 16.91 12.97
N ASP A 70 -11.42 16.95 12.81
CA ASP A 70 -10.77 16.66 11.54
C ASP A 70 -10.99 15.17 11.21
N PRO A 71 -11.65 14.83 10.09
CA PRO A 71 -11.94 13.45 9.72
C PRO A 71 -10.69 12.71 9.20
N ASN A 72 -9.62 13.43 8.85
CA ASN A 72 -8.47 12.84 8.18
C ASN A 72 -7.65 11.93 9.10
N TRP A 73 -7.19 10.82 8.53
CA TRP A 73 -6.21 9.92 9.12
C TRP A 73 -4.84 10.19 8.49
N LYS A 74 -3.79 10.22 9.30
CA LYS A 74 -2.42 10.38 8.81
C LYS A 74 -1.77 9.02 8.61
N LEU A 75 -1.16 8.78 7.47
CA LEU A 75 -0.27 7.64 7.28
C LEU A 75 1.02 7.89 8.09
N VAL A 76 1.32 7.04 9.06
CA VAL A 76 2.48 7.18 9.97
C VAL A 76 3.47 6.04 9.87
N GLY A 77 3.12 4.95 9.18
CA GLY A 77 4.00 3.81 8.93
C GLY A 77 3.60 3.06 7.68
N THR A 78 4.60 2.55 6.96
CA THR A 78 4.43 1.68 5.79
C THR A 78 5.45 0.56 5.90
N ASN A 79 5.03 -0.67 5.61
CA ASN A 79 5.90 -1.83 5.59
C ASN A 79 5.55 -2.71 4.39
N GLN A 80 6.48 -2.83 3.45
CA GLN A 80 6.32 -3.76 2.34
C GLN A 80 6.57 -5.17 2.82
N ILE A 81 5.61 -6.06 2.57
CA ILE A 81 5.73 -7.47 2.91
C ILE A 81 6.36 -8.18 1.72
N SER A 82 7.67 -8.46 1.84
CA SER A 82 8.47 -9.21 0.89
C SER A 82 8.28 -10.72 1.02
#